data_AF-A0A1V6GUK4-F1
#
_entry.id   AF-A0A1V6GUK4-F1
#
_cell.length_a   1.000
_cell.length_b   1.000
_cell.length_c   1.000
_cell.angle_alpha   90.00
_cell.angle_beta   90.00
_cell.angle_gamma   90.00
#
_symmetry.space_group_name_H-M   'P 1'
#
loop_
_entity.id
_entity.type
_entity.pdbx_description
1 polymer ?
#
loop_
_entity_poly.entity_id
_entity_poly.type
_entity_poly.pdbx_seq_one_letter_code
_entity_poly.pdbx_strand_id
1 'polypeptide(L)'
;MKTYARNILLVLVAIVLAACAELNRYEIQRSVEGNQLSSSFPELKVKVDQELSYLGSSEISGKDTPVHPNERDLMDSTSSYLFGNLDPAGILQKGILIRLTVVRGDPGKARDGMSAGKAKAPLDSGAVKILDDVYDFLLFTSTALLFEEERILFKGSTAPCYLVKLLEKKAGLGNKSHVQIYYFENASSECSNSACDACLQGSGDESRRKQVLGGFDGRSYQAISFMESKKIFDATSKYVKPKDSKKEPADVIPPVTETMGHPESIENRLKVLKDLLDKNLITRDDYEKKKAAILEGL
;
A
#
# COMPACT_ATOMS: atom_id res chain seq x y z
N MET A 1 -19.95 -50.58 -20.90
CA MET A 1 -20.49 -49.46 -20.09
C MET A 1 -19.70 -49.17 -18.81
N LYS A 2 -19.35 -50.16 -17.96
CA LYS A 2 -18.64 -49.92 -16.68
C LYS A 2 -17.27 -49.23 -16.81
N THR A 3 -16.49 -49.53 -17.85
CA THR A 3 -15.15 -48.95 -18.08
C THR A 3 -15.20 -47.47 -18.49
N TYR A 4 -16.22 -47.09 -19.26
CA TYR A 4 -16.39 -45.72 -19.75
C TYR A 4 -16.77 -44.76 -18.61
N ALA A 5 -17.68 -45.20 -17.73
CA ALA A 5 -18.07 -44.45 -16.54
C ALA A 5 -16.89 -44.27 -15.56
N ARG A 6 -16.03 -45.28 -15.40
CA ARG A 6 -14.83 -45.21 -14.55
C ARG A 6 -13.81 -44.19 -15.08
N ASN A 7 -13.60 -44.16 -16.39
CA ASN A 7 -12.65 -43.22 -16.99
C ASN A 7 -13.16 -41.77 -16.93
N ILE A 8 -14.46 -41.54 -17.13
CA ILE A 8 -15.08 -40.21 -16.96
C ILE A 8 -14.94 -39.71 -15.51
N LEU A 9 -15.18 -40.58 -14.53
CA LEU A 9 -15.02 -40.23 -13.12
C LEU A 9 -13.58 -39.84 -12.77
N LEU A 10 -12.58 -40.58 -13.28
CA LEU A 10 -11.17 -40.26 -13.04
C LEU A 10 -10.77 -38.91 -13.65
N VAL A 11 -11.26 -38.59 -14.86
CA VAL A 11 -11.03 -37.30 -15.50
C VAL A 11 -11.69 -36.17 -14.71
N LEU A 12 -12.92 -36.36 -14.23
CA LEU A 12 -13.59 -35.37 -13.38
C LEU A 12 -12.85 -35.12 -12.06
N VAL A 13 -12.38 -36.18 -11.39
CA VAL A 13 -11.57 -36.04 -10.17
C VAL A 13 -10.26 -35.30 -10.45
N ALA A 14 -9.59 -35.58 -11.56
CA ALA A 14 -8.36 -34.87 -11.93
C ALA A 14 -8.62 -33.38 -12.21
N ILE A 15 -9.73 -33.04 -12.89
CA ILE A 15 -10.13 -31.64 -13.15
C ILE A 15 -10.47 -30.92 -11.84
N VAL A 16 -11.20 -31.56 -10.92
CA VAL A 16 -11.54 -30.98 -9.61
C VAL A 16 -10.28 -30.74 -8.78
N LEU A 17 -9.35 -31.70 -8.74
CA LEU A 17 -8.08 -31.53 -8.02
C LEU A 17 -7.21 -30.43 -8.63
N ALA A 18 -7.16 -30.31 -9.96
CA ALA A 18 -6.46 -29.22 -10.64
C ALA A 18 -7.12 -27.85 -10.38
N ALA A 19 -8.46 -27.79 -10.37
CA ALA A 19 -9.20 -26.57 -10.05
C ALA A 19 -9.01 -26.13 -8.59
N CYS A 20 -8.98 -27.07 -7.64
CA CYS A 20 -8.66 -26.77 -6.24
C CYS A 20 -7.21 -26.28 -6.07
N ALA A 21 -6.25 -26.85 -6.81
CA ALA A 21 -4.86 -26.38 -6.78
C ALA A 21 -4.70 -24.97 -7.38
N GLU A 22 -5.44 -24.64 -8.43
CA GLU A 22 -5.51 -23.29 -9.00
C GLU A 22 -6.17 -22.30 -8.04
N LEU A 23 -7.27 -22.66 -7.36
CA LEU A 23 -7.92 -21.77 -6.38
C LEU A 23 -6.99 -21.41 -5.21
N ASN A 24 -6.25 -22.39 -4.68
CA ASN A 24 -5.27 -22.14 -3.61
C ASN A 24 -4.12 -21.22 -4.04
N ARG A 25 -3.87 -21.09 -5.36
CA ARG A 25 -2.84 -20.20 -5.90
C ARG A 25 -3.24 -18.71 -5.82
N TYR A 26 -4.54 -18.43 -5.70
CA TYR A 26 -5.09 -17.07 -5.60
C TYR A 26 -5.49 -16.68 -4.17
N GLU A 27 -5.35 -17.59 -3.21
CA GLU A 27 -5.59 -17.26 -1.81
C GLU A 27 -4.46 -16.38 -1.26
N ILE A 28 -4.83 -15.30 -0.58
CA ILE A 28 -3.86 -14.39 0.04
C ILE A 28 -3.26 -15.12 1.24
N GLN A 29 -1.99 -15.52 1.13
CA GLN A 29 -1.26 -16.21 2.18
C GLN A 29 -0.51 -15.18 3.00
N ARG A 30 -0.78 -15.14 4.31
CA ARG A 30 -0.08 -14.29 5.28
C ARG A 30 0.39 -15.13 6.45
N SER A 31 1.63 -14.93 6.88
CA SER A 31 2.21 -15.66 8.01
C SER A 31 3.16 -14.78 8.81
N VAL A 32 3.13 -14.96 10.13
CA VAL A 32 4.12 -14.38 11.05
C VAL A 32 4.83 -15.52 11.77
N GLU A 33 6.14 -15.64 11.57
CA GLU A 33 6.96 -16.68 12.20
C GLU A 33 8.32 -16.09 12.59
N GLY A 34 8.70 -16.19 13.87
CA GLY A 34 10.02 -15.73 14.34
C GLY A 34 10.34 -14.26 14.01
N ASN A 35 9.38 -13.36 14.21
CA ASN A 35 9.43 -11.93 13.83
C ASN A 35 9.53 -11.66 12.31
N GLN A 36 9.34 -12.67 11.48
CA GLN A 36 9.24 -12.49 10.04
C GLN A 36 7.77 -12.45 9.63
N LEU A 37 7.35 -11.35 9.00
CA LEU A 37 6.07 -11.25 8.30
C LEU A 37 6.28 -11.60 6.84
N SER A 38 5.43 -12.47 6.30
CA SER A 38 5.36 -12.77 4.87
C SER A 38 3.91 -12.65 4.41
N SER A 39 3.70 -11.96 3.29
CA SER A 39 2.41 -11.77 2.63
C SER A 39 2.57 -11.96 1.13
N SER A 40 1.69 -12.77 0.53
CA SER A 40 1.63 -12.93 -0.93
C SER A 40 0.92 -11.77 -1.63
N PHE A 41 0.00 -11.08 -0.94
CA PHE A 41 -0.72 -9.94 -1.52
C PHE A 41 -1.26 -8.95 -0.44
N PRO A 42 -0.87 -7.66 -0.49
CA PRO A 42 0.26 -7.13 -1.24
C PRO A 42 1.54 -7.92 -0.90
N GLU A 43 2.42 -8.09 -1.90
CA GLU A 43 3.67 -8.82 -1.72
C GLU A 43 4.56 -8.06 -0.74
N LEU A 44 4.87 -8.70 0.40
CA LEU A 44 5.76 -8.14 1.41
C LEU A 44 6.45 -9.28 2.14
N LYS A 45 7.77 -9.17 2.30
CA LYS A 45 8.54 -10.06 3.16
C LYS A 45 9.53 -9.24 3.97
N VAL A 46 9.32 -9.20 5.28
CA VAL A 46 10.13 -8.40 6.19
C VAL A 46 10.44 -9.19 7.45
N LYS A 47 11.62 -8.94 8.00
CA LYS A 47 12.03 -9.43 9.31
C LYS A 47 12.15 -8.24 10.25
N VAL A 48 11.37 -8.28 11.33
CA VAL A 48 11.39 -7.28 12.38
C VAL A 48 12.49 -7.63 13.38
N ASP A 49 13.14 -6.60 13.91
CA ASP A 49 14.18 -6.74 14.93
C ASP A 49 13.70 -7.56 16.15
N GLN A 50 14.62 -8.31 16.76
CA GLN A 50 14.29 -9.25 17.85
C GLN A 50 13.97 -8.55 19.17
N GLU A 51 14.32 -7.28 19.34
CA GLU A 51 13.95 -6.49 20.51
C GLU A 51 12.46 -6.08 20.51
N LEU A 52 11.74 -6.29 19.41
CA LEU A 52 10.31 -6.05 19.28
C LEU A 52 9.56 -7.38 19.26
N SER A 53 8.65 -7.60 20.20
CA SER A 53 7.85 -8.83 20.24
C SER A 53 6.59 -8.69 19.40
N TYR A 54 6.18 -9.76 18.73
CA TYR A 54 4.88 -9.80 18.06
C TYR A 54 3.74 -9.71 19.09
N LEU A 55 2.88 -8.69 18.97
CA LEU A 55 1.78 -8.43 19.90
C LEU A 55 0.44 -8.96 19.37
N GLY A 56 0.23 -8.95 18.05
CA GLY A 56 -0.97 -9.51 17.45
C GLY A 56 -1.24 -9.04 16.03
N SER A 57 -2.35 -9.54 15.48
CA SER A 57 -2.90 -9.14 14.18
C SER A 57 -4.39 -8.88 14.24
N SER A 58 -4.87 -8.01 13.36
CA SER A 58 -6.29 -7.70 13.18
C SER A 58 -6.59 -7.62 11.69
N GLU A 59 -7.84 -7.94 11.33
CA GLU A 59 -8.33 -7.77 9.97
C GLU A 59 -9.59 -6.91 10.02
N ILE A 60 -9.54 -5.81 9.27
CA ILE A 60 -10.62 -4.84 9.14
C ILE A 60 -11.11 -4.97 7.71
N SER A 61 -12.31 -5.52 7.54
CA SER A 61 -13.01 -5.46 6.26
C SER A 61 -13.97 -4.27 6.28
N GLY A 62 -13.97 -3.48 5.21
CA GLY A 62 -14.97 -2.44 4.98
C GLY A 62 -16.36 -3.06 5.13
N LYS A 63 -17.16 -2.51 6.04
CA LYS A 63 -18.58 -2.88 6.14
C LYS A 63 -19.30 -2.24 4.96
N ASP A 64 -20.11 -3.02 4.26
CA ASP A 64 -21.17 -2.51 3.40
C ASP A 64 -22.05 -1.59 4.27
N THR A 65 -21.92 -0.28 4.12
CA THR A 65 -22.96 0.65 4.57
C THR A 65 -23.81 0.95 3.36
N PRO A 66 -24.96 0.25 3.17
CA PRO A 66 -25.83 0.49 2.04
C PRO A 66 -26.64 1.76 2.32
N VAL A 67 -26.07 2.93 2.04
CA VAL A 67 -26.85 4.18 2.04
C VAL A 67 -27.47 4.42 0.65
N HIS A 68 -26.89 3.83 -0.41
CA HIS A 68 -27.46 3.88 -1.75
C HIS A 68 -27.48 2.52 -2.46
N PRO A 69 -28.57 2.19 -3.19
CA PRO A 69 -28.71 0.89 -3.88
C PRO A 69 -27.70 0.66 -5.01
N ASN A 70 -26.89 1.67 -5.37
CA ASN A 70 -25.85 1.62 -6.41
C ASN A 70 -24.41 1.67 -5.89
N GLU A 71 -24.17 1.67 -4.57
CA GLU A 71 -22.82 1.72 -3.97
C GLU A 71 -22.35 0.36 -3.41
N ARG A 72 -22.42 -0.69 -4.22
CA ARG A 72 -22.00 -2.05 -3.80
C ARG A 72 -20.49 -2.35 -3.94
N ASP A 73 -19.68 -1.39 -4.36
CA ASP A 73 -18.35 -1.70 -4.91
C ASP A 73 -17.17 -1.37 -4.00
N LEU A 74 -17.40 -0.97 -2.75
CA LEU A 74 -16.34 -0.51 -1.86
C LEU A 74 -16.03 -1.59 -0.80
N MET A 75 -15.27 -2.59 -1.23
CA MET A 75 -14.74 -3.62 -0.33
C MET A 75 -13.23 -3.44 -0.18
N ASP A 76 -12.81 -2.68 0.82
CA ASP A 76 -11.43 -2.72 1.29
C ASP A 76 -11.25 -3.78 2.37
N SER A 77 -10.12 -4.48 2.35
CA SER A 77 -9.64 -5.30 3.47
C SER A 77 -8.27 -4.79 3.88
N THR A 78 -8.13 -4.46 5.16
CA THR A 78 -6.86 -4.09 5.78
C THR A 78 -6.48 -5.13 6.81
N SER A 79 -5.29 -5.68 6.69
CA SER A 79 -4.71 -6.55 7.73
C SER A 79 -3.56 -5.82 8.40
N SER A 80 -3.60 -5.77 9.72
CA SER A 80 -2.63 -5.06 10.54
C SER A 80 -1.86 -6.03 11.42
N TYR A 81 -0.55 -5.82 11.53
CA TYR A 81 0.37 -6.62 12.34
C TYR A 81 1.21 -5.70 13.22
N LEU A 82 1.19 -5.94 14.53
CA LEU A 82 1.90 -5.11 15.50
C LEU A 82 3.04 -5.87 16.15
N PHE A 83 4.22 -5.28 16.09
CA PHE A 83 5.41 -5.69 16.83
C PHE A 83 5.80 -4.55 17.76
N GLY A 84 6.06 -4.83 19.04
CA GLY A 84 6.31 -3.77 20.01
C GLY A 84 7.11 -4.20 21.22
N ASN A 85 7.62 -3.20 21.91
CA ASN A 85 8.23 -3.33 23.23
C ASN A 85 7.38 -2.53 24.22
N LEU A 86 6.92 -3.21 25.27
CA LEU A 86 6.14 -2.63 26.35
C LEU A 86 7.05 -2.39 27.55
N ASP A 87 6.89 -1.26 28.22
CA ASP A 87 7.53 -1.04 29.52
C ASP A 87 6.84 -1.87 30.64
N PRO A 88 7.38 -1.88 31.87
CA PRO A 88 6.75 -2.59 32.99
C PRO A 88 5.35 -2.08 33.36
N ALA A 89 4.98 -0.86 32.95
CA ALA A 89 3.64 -0.29 33.14
C ALA A 89 2.67 -0.68 32.00
N GLY A 90 3.13 -1.46 31.02
CA GLY A 90 2.35 -1.86 29.85
C GLY A 90 2.17 -0.75 28.82
N ILE A 91 2.99 0.30 28.86
CA ILE A 91 2.98 1.36 27.85
C ILE A 91 3.83 0.93 26.66
N LEU A 92 3.28 1.07 25.47
CA LEU A 92 3.98 0.76 24.22
C LEU A 92 5.05 1.82 23.94
N GLN A 93 6.32 1.45 24.13
CA GLN A 93 7.47 2.37 24.06
C GLN A 93 8.03 2.51 22.65
N LYS A 94 8.16 1.39 21.93
CA LYS A 94 8.64 1.38 20.54
C LYS A 94 7.99 0.24 19.78
N GLY A 95 7.88 0.36 18.47
CA GLY A 95 7.35 -0.73 17.67
C GLY A 95 7.31 -0.50 16.18
N ILE A 96 6.82 -1.54 15.50
CA ILE A 96 6.52 -1.57 14.08
C ILE A 96 5.07 -2.01 13.89
N LEU A 97 4.28 -1.18 13.22
CA LEU A 97 2.93 -1.51 12.77
C LEU A 97 2.95 -1.65 11.25
N ILE A 98 2.53 -2.80 10.74
CA ILE A 98 2.45 -3.06 9.30
C ILE A 98 0.99 -3.19 8.92
N ARG A 99 0.52 -2.34 8.00
CA ARG A 99 -0.81 -2.41 7.40
C ARG A 99 -0.70 -2.85 5.95
N LEU A 100 -1.50 -3.85 5.60
CA LEU A 100 -1.62 -4.41 4.27
C LEU A 100 -3.05 -4.22 3.80
N THR A 101 -3.27 -3.31 2.86
CA THR A 101 -4.61 -2.97 2.40
C THR A 101 -4.82 -3.44 0.97
N VAL A 102 -5.98 -4.02 0.71
CA VAL A 102 -6.44 -4.43 -0.61
C VAL A 102 -7.79 -3.78 -0.87
N VAL A 103 -7.86 -2.98 -1.93
CA VAL A 103 -9.08 -2.33 -2.41
C VAL A 103 -9.69 -3.15 -3.53
N ARG A 104 -10.89 -3.68 -3.32
CA ARG A 104 -11.70 -4.28 -4.38
C ARG A 104 -12.62 -3.21 -4.97
N GLY A 105 -12.90 -3.31 -6.27
CA GLY A 105 -13.73 -2.33 -6.98
C GLY A 105 -12.94 -1.14 -7.56
N ASP A 106 -13.54 0.05 -7.54
CA ASP A 106 -12.97 1.28 -8.11
C ASP A 106 -11.86 1.86 -7.21
N PRO A 107 -10.61 2.01 -7.68
CA PRO A 107 -9.52 2.55 -6.87
C PRO A 107 -9.71 4.03 -6.50
N GLY A 108 -10.50 4.78 -7.28
CA GLY A 108 -10.85 6.18 -6.97
C GLY A 108 -11.81 6.31 -5.78
N LYS A 109 -12.38 5.19 -5.31
CA LYS A 109 -13.28 5.12 -4.16
C LYS A 109 -12.62 4.50 -2.92
N ALA A 110 -11.33 4.21 -2.92
CA ALA A 110 -10.64 3.73 -1.72
C ALA A 110 -10.84 4.70 -0.55
N ARG A 111 -10.99 4.20 0.70
CA ARG A 111 -11.19 5.08 1.86
C ARG A 111 -10.03 6.09 1.95
N ASP A 112 -10.38 7.38 2.02
CA ASP A 112 -9.46 8.51 2.26
C ASP A 112 -8.64 8.40 3.56
N GLY A 113 -8.90 7.41 4.41
CA GLY A 113 -8.11 7.10 5.62
C GLY A 113 -6.79 6.37 5.34
N MET A 114 -6.57 5.88 4.12
CA MET A 114 -5.44 4.99 3.80
C MET A 114 -4.16 5.69 3.37
N SER A 115 -4.15 6.99 3.09
CA SER A 115 -2.91 7.69 2.73
C SER A 115 -2.52 8.68 3.81
N ALA A 116 -1.24 8.68 4.14
CA ALA A 116 -0.67 9.55 5.17
C ALA A 116 -0.59 11.04 4.78
N GLY A 117 -1.21 11.42 3.66
CA GLY A 117 -1.53 12.81 3.31
C GLY A 117 -2.43 13.54 4.32
N LYS A 118 -2.79 12.92 5.46
CA LYS A 118 -3.48 13.56 6.58
C LYS A 118 -2.55 14.06 7.68
N ALA A 119 -1.25 13.77 7.65
CA ALA A 119 -0.29 14.41 8.56
C ALA A 119 -0.23 15.90 8.19
N LYS A 120 -0.85 16.76 9.01
CA LYS A 120 -1.05 18.19 8.71
C LYS A 120 0.26 18.96 8.47
N ALA A 121 1.37 18.47 8.99
CA ALA A 121 2.71 18.99 8.74
C ALA A 121 3.76 17.91 9.05
N PRO A 122 4.25 17.15 8.06
CA PRO A 122 5.35 16.23 8.29
C PRO A 122 6.61 17.01 8.68
N LEU A 123 7.39 16.44 9.59
CA LEU A 123 8.73 16.91 9.92
C LEU A 123 9.66 16.72 8.73
N ASP A 124 9.55 15.59 8.05
CA ASP A 124 10.33 15.27 6.85
C ASP A 124 9.53 14.35 5.92
N SER A 125 9.84 14.40 4.64
CA SER A 125 9.18 13.57 3.62
C SER A 125 10.09 13.34 2.43
N GLY A 126 9.87 12.24 1.73
CA GLY A 126 10.61 11.95 0.51
C GLY A 126 10.31 10.55 0.00
N ALA A 127 11.23 10.03 -0.79
CA ALA A 127 11.16 8.67 -1.29
C ALA A 127 12.48 7.94 -1.03
N VAL A 128 12.40 6.65 -0.72
CA VAL A 128 13.55 5.77 -0.51
C VAL A 128 13.40 4.53 -1.37
N LYS A 129 14.50 4.12 -2.01
CA LYS A 129 14.56 2.85 -2.73
C LYS A 129 14.93 1.73 -1.76
N ILE A 130 14.09 0.71 -1.69
CA ILE A 130 14.29 -0.47 -0.84
C ILE A 130 14.20 -1.70 -1.74
N LEU A 131 15.31 -2.42 -1.89
CA LEU A 131 15.46 -3.46 -2.92
C LEU A 131 15.12 -2.90 -4.32
N ASP A 132 14.16 -3.51 -5.01
CA ASP A 132 13.68 -3.08 -6.34
C ASP A 132 12.53 -2.08 -6.29
N ASP A 133 12.01 -1.76 -5.10
CA ASP A 133 10.82 -0.94 -4.91
C ASP A 133 11.14 0.47 -4.42
N VAL A 134 10.26 1.42 -4.72
CA VAL A 134 10.30 2.79 -4.18
C VAL A 134 9.18 2.93 -3.16
N TYR A 135 9.56 3.38 -1.97
CA TYR A 135 8.64 3.71 -0.88
C TYR A 135 8.66 5.21 -0.67
N ASP A 136 7.48 5.82 -0.59
CA ASP A 136 7.34 7.17 -0.06
C ASP A 136 7.51 7.10 1.45
N PHE A 137 8.19 8.07 2.05
CA PHE A 137 8.33 8.15 3.50
C PHE A 137 7.82 9.47 4.05
N LEU A 138 7.30 9.39 5.28
CA LEU A 138 6.84 10.53 6.06
C LEU A 138 7.32 10.39 7.49
N LEU A 139 7.90 11.45 8.02
CA LEU A 139 8.31 11.57 9.41
C LEU A 139 7.42 12.60 10.10
N PHE A 140 6.76 12.23 11.19
CA PHE A 140 5.79 13.09 11.88
C PHE A 140 5.64 12.69 13.35
N THR A 141 5.01 13.54 14.14
CA THR A 141 4.56 13.20 15.50
C THR A 141 3.08 12.86 15.48
N SER A 142 2.65 11.95 16.36
CA SER A 142 1.25 11.55 16.46
C SER A 142 0.85 11.12 17.87
N THR A 143 -0.38 11.46 18.24
CA THR A 143 -1.06 10.95 19.45
C THR A 143 -1.88 9.68 19.17
N ALA A 144 -2.20 9.41 17.90
CA ALA A 144 -3.09 8.33 17.47
C ALA A 144 -2.40 7.50 16.37
N LEU A 145 -1.64 6.50 16.80
CA LEU A 145 -0.96 5.57 15.90
C LEU A 145 -1.92 4.51 15.34
N LEU A 146 -2.77 3.95 16.22
CA LEU A 146 -3.64 2.80 15.94
C LEU A 146 -5.06 3.25 15.65
N PHE A 147 -5.72 2.59 14.70
CA PHE A 147 -7.16 2.69 14.52
C PHE A 147 -7.90 2.11 15.74
N GLU A 148 -9.16 2.51 15.94
CA GLU A 148 -9.98 1.99 17.05
C GLU A 148 -10.07 0.46 16.98
N GLU A 149 -10.21 -0.10 15.78
CA GLU A 149 -10.24 -1.54 15.54
C GLU A 149 -8.88 -2.23 15.75
N GLU A 150 -7.77 -1.49 15.70
CA GLU A 150 -6.42 -2.00 15.95
C GLU A 150 -6.05 -1.95 17.44
N ARG A 151 -6.84 -1.29 18.28
CA ARG A 151 -6.59 -1.31 19.73
C ARG A 151 -6.69 -2.70 20.34
N ILE A 152 -7.37 -3.63 19.67
CA ILE A 152 -7.41 -5.04 20.08
C ILE A 152 -6.05 -5.75 19.99
N LEU A 153 -5.10 -5.20 19.21
CA LEU A 153 -3.78 -5.81 18.95
C LEU A 153 -2.90 -5.90 20.20
N PHE A 154 -3.17 -5.08 21.23
CA PHE A 154 -2.42 -5.11 22.46
C PHE A 154 -3.29 -4.62 23.62
N LYS A 155 -3.10 -5.17 24.82
CA LYS A 155 -3.89 -4.83 26.02
C LYS A 155 -3.28 -3.72 26.87
N GLY A 156 -2.25 -3.07 26.35
CA GLY A 156 -1.49 -2.03 27.04
C GLY A 156 -2.07 -0.64 26.81
N SER A 157 -1.31 0.37 27.22
CA SER A 157 -1.62 1.78 26.98
C SER A 157 -0.72 2.36 25.89
N THR A 158 -1.24 3.31 25.13
CA THR A 158 -0.41 4.12 24.23
C THR A 158 0.23 5.28 24.99
N ALA A 159 1.44 5.65 24.60
CA ALA A 159 2.06 6.89 25.04
C ALA A 159 1.27 8.10 24.50
N PRO A 160 1.30 9.25 25.20
CA PRO A 160 0.61 10.45 24.76
C PRO A 160 1.22 11.09 23.51
N CYS A 161 2.48 10.77 23.16
CA CYS A 161 3.11 11.23 21.94
C CYS A 161 4.11 10.21 21.39
N TYR A 162 4.03 9.98 20.08
CA TYR A 162 4.97 9.17 19.32
C TYR A 162 5.67 10.01 18.26
N LEU A 163 6.97 9.74 18.06
CA LEU A 163 7.67 10.06 16.83
C LEU A 163 7.51 8.88 15.88
N VAL A 164 7.05 9.14 14.66
CA VAL A 164 6.61 8.12 13.70
C VAL A 164 7.30 8.33 12.37
N LYS A 165 7.90 7.25 11.84
CA LYS A 165 8.27 7.16 10.43
C LYS A 165 7.36 6.17 9.74
N LEU A 166 6.70 6.63 8.69
CA LEU A 166 5.94 5.80 7.78
C LEU A 166 6.76 5.54 6.51
N LEU A 167 6.77 4.29 6.05
CA LEU A 167 7.10 3.89 4.69
C LEU A 167 5.81 3.40 4.01
N GLU A 168 5.43 4.01 2.90
CA GLU A 168 4.23 3.67 2.12
C GLU A 168 4.60 3.26 0.70
N LYS A 169 4.00 2.17 0.22
CA LYS A 169 4.08 1.73 -1.18
C LYS A 169 2.70 1.40 -1.68
N LYS A 170 2.35 1.95 -2.84
CA LYS A 170 1.15 1.57 -3.61
C LYS A 170 1.57 0.62 -4.72
N ALA A 171 0.84 -0.47 -4.85
CA ALA A 171 1.11 -1.55 -5.79
C ALA A 171 -0.18 -2.11 -6.41
N GLY A 172 -0.03 -2.98 -7.41
CA GLY A 172 -1.13 -3.62 -8.10
C GLY A 172 -1.83 -2.73 -9.14
N LEU A 173 -2.66 -3.34 -9.98
CA LEU A 173 -3.35 -2.64 -11.06
C LEU A 173 -4.25 -1.53 -10.51
N GLY A 174 -3.93 -0.27 -10.87
CA GLY A 174 -4.66 0.90 -10.41
C GLY A 174 -4.46 1.27 -8.94
N ASN A 175 -3.31 0.91 -8.33
CA ASN A 175 -2.99 1.21 -6.93
C ASN A 175 -3.99 0.60 -5.93
N LYS A 176 -4.47 -0.61 -6.22
CA LYS A 176 -5.46 -1.33 -5.40
C LYS A 176 -4.86 -2.09 -4.23
N SER A 177 -3.54 -2.06 -4.04
CA SER A 177 -2.89 -2.73 -2.91
C SER A 177 -1.87 -1.79 -2.28
N HIS A 178 -1.98 -1.55 -0.98
CA HIS A 178 -1.14 -0.58 -0.26
C HIS A 178 -0.40 -1.31 0.85
N VAL A 179 0.88 -0.99 1.00
CA VAL A 179 1.74 -1.44 2.10
C VAL A 179 2.11 -0.20 2.90
N GLN A 180 1.84 -0.21 4.19
CA GLN A 180 2.24 0.86 5.11
C GLN A 180 2.99 0.26 6.28
N ILE A 181 4.18 0.76 6.55
CA ILE A 181 5.05 0.31 7.62
C ILE A 181 5.35 1.51 8.50
N TYR A 182 4.82 1.51 9.70
CA TYR A 182 5.04 2.55 10.70
C TYR A 182 6.09 2.06 11.69
N TYR A 183 7.24 2.71 11.72
CA TYR A 183 8.15 2.66 12.85
C TYR A 183 7.80 3.80 13.82
N PHE A 184 7.76 3.51 15.12
CA PHE A 184 7.42 4.54 16.10
C PHE A 184 8.18 4.35 17.42
N GLU A 185 8.50 5.48 18.05
CA GLU A 185 9.12 5.57 19.39
C GLU A 185 8.34 6.56 20.25
N ASN A 186 8.17 6.26 21.53
CA ASN A 186 7.57 7.15 22.51
C ASN A 186 8.44 8.41 22.66
N ALA A 187 7.85 9.56 22.32
CA ALA A 187 8.51 10.87 22.37
C ALA A 187 7.96 11.76 23.50
N SER A 188 7.27 11.16 24.49
CA SER A 188 6.55 11.91 25.51
C SER A 188 7.48 12.70 26.42
N SER A 189 8.70 12.19 26.67
CA SER A 189 9.68 12.89 27.51
C SER A 189 10.22 14.15 26.81
N GLU A 190 10.40 14.04 25.49
CA GLU A 190 10.85 15.06 24.56
C GLU A 190 9.76 16.08 24.26
N CYS A 191 8.48 15.74 24.48
CA CYS A 191 7.32 16.58 24.16
C CYS A 191 6.53 17.07 25.38
N SER A 192 7.07 16.89 26.58
CA SER A 192 6.41 17.10 27.88
C SER A 192 5.74 18.47 28.08
N ASN A 193 6.16 19.53 27.38
CA ASN A 193 5.64 20.90 27.54
C ASN A 193 4.87 21.43 26.31
N SER A 194 4.54 20.57 25.34
CA SER A 194 3.96 20.99 24.06
C SER A 194 2.95 19.97 23.54
N ALA A 195 1.97 20.40 22.76
CA ALA A 195 1.13 19.47 21.99
C ALA A 195 2.01 18.60 21.09
N CYS A 196 1.72 17.30 20.98
CA CYS A 196 2.55 16.33 20.25
C CYS A 196 2.84 16.78 18.81
N ASP A 197 1.81 17.28 18.11
CA ASP A 197 1.95 17.75 16.72
C ASP A 197 2.85 18.99 16.61
N ALA A 198 2.90 19.84 17.63
CA ALA A 198 3.70 21.07 17.65
C ALA A 198 5.11 20.88 18.22
N CYS A 199 5.34 19.77 18.94
CA CYS A 199 6.53 19.53 19.75
C CYS A 199 7.85 19.69 18.99
N LEU A 200 7.93 19.13 17.78
CA LEU A 200 9.14 19.14 16.95
C LEU A 200 9.01 20.06 15.73
N GLN A 201 7.90 20.79 15.61
CA GLN A 201 7.64 21.75 14.52
C GLN A 201 8.04 23.19 14.88
N GLY A 202 8.25 23.50 16.17
CA GLY A 202 8.57 24.85 16.63
C GLY A 202 9.92 25.38 16.13
N SER A 203 9.95 26.65 15.71
CA SER A 203 11.10 27.38 15.18
C SER A 203 12.21 27.72 16.20
N GLY A 204 12.01 27.39 17.48
CA GLY A 204 12.88 27.85 18.57
C GLY A 204 14.11 26.98 18.85
N ASP A 205 14.14 25.72 18.41
CA ASP A 205 15.19 24.79 18.83
C ASP A 205 15.51 23.73 17.76
N GLU A 206 16.08 24.20 16.64
CA GLU A 206 16.52 23.33 15.54
C GLU A 206 17.58 22.30 16.01
N SER A 207 18.36 22.65 17.04
CA SER A 207 19.35 21.78 17.68
C SER A 207 18.68 20.60 18.39
N ARG A 208 17.64 20.84 19.20
CA ARG A 208 16.85 19.77 19.83
C ARG A 208 16.16 18.89 18.80
N ARG A 209 15.59 19.48 17.74
CA ARG A 209 15.02 18.70 16.64
C ARG A 209 16.09 17.79 16.01
N LYS A 210 17.26 18.31 15.68
CA LYS A 210 18.38 17.52 15.14
C LYS A 210 18.85 16.45 16.11
N GLN A 211 18.82 16.69 17.42
CA GLN A 211 19.20 15.70 18.43
C GLN A 211 18.19 14.56 18.53
N VAL A 212 16.88 14.86 18.57
CA VAL A 212 15.82 13.85 18.65
C VAL A 212 15.75 13.03 17.36
N LEU A 213 15.85 13.69 16.20
CA LEU A 213 15.87 13.02 14.90
C LEU A 213 17.21 12.32 14.62
N GLY A 214 18.28 12.78 15.28
CA GLY A 214 19.63 12.25 15.20
C GLY A 214 19.70 10.80 15.66
N GLY A 215 19.58 9.89 14.71
CA GLY A 215 19.59 8.45 14.94
C GLY A 215 18.22 7.79 14.90
N PHE A 216 17.10 8.55 14.97
CA PHE A 216 15.77 7.96 14.77
C PHE A 216 15.65 7.32 13.39
N ASP A 217 16.16 8.01 12.36
CA ASP A 217 16.17 7.49 11.00
C ASP A 217 16.95 6.17 10.87
N GLY A 218 18.16 6.13 11.43
CA GLY A 218 18.99 4.92 11.45
C GLY A 218 18.35 3.76 12.22
N ARG A 219 17.78 4.02 13.40
CA ARG A 219 17.07 3.01 14.20
C ARG A 219 15.84 2.48 13.47
N SER A 220 15.11 3.35 12.74
CA SER A 220 13.94 2.94 11.96
C SER A 220 14.29 1.92 10.87
N TYR A 221 15.42 2.11 10.17
CA TYR A 221 15.88 1.17 9.15
C TYR A 221 16.52 -0.09 9.74
N GLN A 222 17.12 0.00 10.93
CA GLN A 222 17.65 -1.18 11.63
C GLN A 222 16.52 -2.07 12.18
N ALA A 223 15.39 -1.47 12.58
CA ALA A 223 14.27 -2.19 13.16
C ALA A 223 13.54 -3.12 12.16
N ILE A 224 13.73 -2.91 10.86
CA ILE A 224 13.08 -3.71 9.81
C ILE A 224 14.04 -4.05 8.68
N SER A 225 14.23 -5.35 8.45
CA SER A 225 15.00 -5.88 7.32
C SER A 225 14.06 -6.35 6.21
N PHE A 226 14.15 -5.73 5.04
CA PHE A 226 13.42 -6.16 3.85
C PHE A 226 14.12 -7.37 3.24
N MET A 227 13.33 -8.37 2.86
CA MET A 227 13.81 -9.61 2.27
C MET A 227 13.29 -9.71 0.84
N GLU A 228 14.09 -10.30 -0.05
CA GLU A 228 13.62 -10.64 -1.38
C GLU A 228 12.41 -11.59 -1.26
N SER A 229 11.29 -11.12 -1.79
CA SER A 229 10.14 -11.97 -2.02
C SER A 229 10.43 -12.85 -3.24
N LYS A 230 9.95 -14.09 -3.24
CA LYS A 230 10.04 -14.94 -4.44
C LYS A 230 9.18 -14.25 -5.49
N LYS A 231 9.80 -13.55 -6.46
CA LYS A 231 9.11 -12.89 -7.58
C LYS A 231 8.14 -13.89 -8.19
N ILE A 232 6.86 -13.80 -7.83
CA ILE A 232 5.81 -14.50 -8.55
C ILE A 232 5.76 -13.73 -9.86
N PHE A 233 6.18 -14.39 -10.94
CA PHE A 233 6.27 -13.80 -12.26
C PHE A 233 4.91 -13.19 -12.61
N ASP A 234 4.77 -11.87 -12.46
CA ASP A 234 3.56 -11.18 -12.84
C ASP A 234 3.50 -11.22 -14.38
N ALA A 235 2.75 -12.18 -14.91
CA ALA A 235 2.57 -12.32 -16.36
C ALA A 235 1.96 -11.04 -16.97
N THR A 236 1.36 -10.15 -16.15
CA THR A 236 0.84 -8.87 -16.62
C THR A 236 1.90 -7.78 -16.77
N SER A 237 3.08 -7.92 -16.16
CA SER A 237 4.22 -7.01 -16.34
C SER A 237 4.72 -6.95 -17.79
N LYS A 238 4.47 -7.99 -18.59
CA LYS A 238 4.76 -8.01 -20.03
C LYS A 238 3.92 -7.05 -20.86
N TYR A 239 2.80 -6.56 -20.31
CA TYR A 239 1.92 -5.59 -20.99
C TYR A 239 2.20 -4.15 -20.56
N VAL A 240 3.02 -3.93 -19.54
CA VAL A 240 3.55 -2.60 -19.21
C VAL A 240 4.81 -2.41 -20.06
N LYS A 241 4.69 -1.66 -21.17
CA LYS A 241 5.87 -1.29 -21.96
C LYS A 241 6.88 -0.61 -21.02
N PRO A 242 8.15 -1.07 -20.98
CA PRO A 242 9.18 -0.32 -20.29
C PRO A 242 9.24 1.08 -20.89
N LYS A 243 9.08 2.13 -20.06
CA LYS A 243 9.53 3.46 -20.45
C LYS A 243 11.06 3.37 -20.49
N ASP A 244 11.63 3.39 -21.68
CA ASP A 244 13.05 3.58 -21.89
C ASP A 244 13.48 4.93 -21.27
N SER A 245 13.92 4.90 -20.01
CA SER A 245 14.57 6.05 -19.37
C SER A 245 16.07 5.97 -19.60
N LYS A 246 16.48 6.20 -20.85
CA LYS A 246 17.73 6.90 -21.16
C LYS A 246 17.38 8.35 -21.49
N LYS A 247 17.39 9.21 -20.48
CA LYS A 247 17.61 10.64 -20.65
C LYS A 247 18.58 11.10 -19.57
N GLU A 248 19.77 11.49 -20.03
CA GLU A 248 20.72 12.29 -19.27
C GLU A 248 20.07 13.59 -18.78
N PRO A 249 20.59 14.18 -17.67
CA PRO A 249 19.98 15.34 -17.05
C PRO A 249 20.25 16.59 -17.90
N ALA A 250 19.18 17.28 -18.28
CA ALA A 250 19.27 18.66 -18.74
C ALA A 250 18.67 19.55 -17.64
N ASP A 251 19.54 20.41 -17.14
CA ASP A 251 19.30 21.48 -16.20
C ASP A 251 18.27 22.51 -16.72
N VAL A 252 17.54 23.10 -15.78
CA VAL A 252 16.85 24.41 -15.81
C VAL A 252 15.54 24.55 -16.63
N ILE A 253 14.44 24.70 -15.87
CA ILE A 253 13.08 25.22 -16.23
C ILE A 253 13.20 26.74 -16.52
N PRO A 254 12.47 27.39 -17.48
CA PRO A 254 11.00 27.69 -17.35
C PRO A 254 10.22 27.92 -18.68
N PRO A 255 8.98 28.48 -18.68
CA PRO A 255 7.70 27.80 -18.41
C PRO A 255 6.66 27.90 -19.58
N VAL A 256 5.62 27.05 -19.52
CA VAL A 256 4.26 27.08 -20.14
C VAL A 256 4.08 27.66 -21.55
N THR A 257 3.55 26.84 -22.47
CA THR A 257 2.57 27.30 -23.48
C THR A 257 1.61 26.17 -23.84
N GLU A 258 0.32 26.46 -23.76
CA GLU A 258 -0.77 25.66 -24.31
C GLU A 258 -0.57 25.48 -25.82
N THR A 259 -0.80 24.28 -26.36
CA THR A 259 -0.99 24.14 -27.81
C THR A 259 -2.00 23.04 -28.10
N MET A 260 -3.11 23.48 -28.70
CA MET A 260 -4.18 22.67 -29.26
C MET A 260 -3.68 21.73 -30.37
N GLY A 261 -4.29 20.54 -30.41
CA GLY A 261 -4.73 19.83 -31.61
C GLY A 261 -3.73 19.60 -32.76
N HIS A 262 -2.99 18.49 -32.70
CA HIS A 262 -2.43 17.88 -33.91
C HIS A 262 -3.39 16.79 -34.44
N PRO A 263 -3.83 16.85 -35.71
CA PRO A 263 -4.79 15.89 -36.29
C PRO A 263 -4.25 14.44 -36.34
N GLU A 264 -2.93 14.25 -36.38
CA GLU A 264 -2.30 12.91 -36.30
C GLU A 264 -2.55 12.19 -34.97
N SER A 265 -2.93 12.93 -33.91
CA SER A 265 -3.27 12.35 -32.60
C SER A 265 -4.65 11.69 -32.60
N ILE A 266 -5.62 12.26 -33.31
CA ILE A 266 -7.02 11.79 -33.28
C ILE A 266 -7.16 10.49 -34.07
N GLU A 267 -6.58 10.42 -35.26
CA GLU A 267 -6.60 9.19 -36.08
C GLU A 267 -5.94 8.02 -35.34
N ASN A 268 -4.81 8.28 -34.68
CA ASN A 268 -4.13 7.26 -33.87
C ASN A 268 -4.99 6.84 -32.67
N ARG A 269 -5.67 7.77 -31.99
CA ARG A 269 -6.56 7.46 -30.86
C ARG A 269 -7.77 6.65 -31.31
N LEU A 270 -8.38 6.98 -32.45
CA LEU A 270 -9.50 6.23 -33.02
C LEU A 270 -9.08 4.83 -33.50
N LYS A 271 -7.87 4.71 -34.07
CA LYS A 271 -7.30 3.42 -34.49
C LYS A 271 -7.05 2.48 -33.29
N VAL A 272 -6.51 3.00 -32.20
CA VAL A 272 -6.33 2.25 -30.95
C VAL A 272 -7.69 1.84 -30.36
N LEU A 273 -8.67 2.75 -30.38
CA LEU A 273 -10.01 2.45 -29.86
C LEU A 273 -10.68 1.30 -30.65
N LYS A 274 -10.50 1.29 -31.97
CA LYS A 274 -11.02 0.22 -32.84
C LYS A 274 -10.31 -1.12 -32.60
N ASP A 275 -8.98 -1.11 -32.45
CA ASP A 275 -8.20 -2.32 -32.15
C ASP A 275 -8.61 -2.95 -30.81
N LEU A 276 -8.99 -2.14 -29.82
CA LEU A 276 -9.53 -2.63 -28.54
C LEU A 276 -10.91 -3.29 -28.70
N LEU A 277 -11.77 -2.74 -29.56
CA LEU A 277 -13.09 -3.33 -29.86
C LEU A 277 -12.93 -4.64 -30.63
N ASP A 278 -12.08 -4.67 -31.66
CA ASP A 278 -11.83 -5.86 -32.49
C ASP A 278 -11.24 -7.03 -31.68
N LYS A 279 -10.55 -6.71 -30.58
CA LYS A 279 -10.00 -7.70 -29.63
C LYS A 279 -10.97 -8.09 -28.51
N ASN A 280 -12.22 -7.64 -28.53
CA ASN A 280 -13.22 -7.83 -27.47
C ASN A 280 -12.75 -7.37 -26.08
N LEU A 281 -11.87 -6.36 -26.02
CA LEU A 281 -11.36 -5.79 -24.75
C LEU A 281 -12.24 -4.66 -24.20
N ILE A 282 -13.08 -4.09 -25.05
CA ILE A 282 -14.10 -3.10 -24.68
C ILE A 282 -15.43 -3.50 -25.32
N THR A 283 -16.53 -3.08 -24.72
CA THR A 283 -17.86 -3.30 -25.31
C THR A 283 -18.11 -2.31 -26.45
N ARG A 284 -19.10 -2.61 -27.29
CA ARG A 284 -19.53 -1.70 -28.37
C ARG A 284 -20.02 -0.35 -27.83
N ASP A 285 -20.66 -0.37 -26.67
CA ASP A 285 -21.15 0.85 -26.00
C ASP A 285 -19.99 1.71 -25.48
N ASP A 286 -18.95 1.09 -24.90
CA ASP A 286 -17.74 1.79 -24.47
C ASP A 286 -16.98 2.42 -25.64
N TYR A 287 -16.96 1.74 -26.79
CA TYR A 287 -16.36 2.25 -28.01
C TYR A 287 -17.08 3.51 -28.51
N GLU A 288 -18.41 3.48 -28.65
CA GLU A 288 -19.16 4.65 -29.15
C GLU A 288 -19.08 5.83 -28.18
N LYS A 289 -19.14 5.58 -26.85
CA LYS A 289 -19.00 6.64 -25.84
C LYS A 289 -17.64 7.33 -25.88
N LYS A 290 -16.55 6.57 -26.01
CA LYS A 290 -15.19 7.14 -26.10
C LYS A 290 -14.90 7.78 -27.45
N LYS A 291 -15.45 7.24 -28.53
CA LYS A 291 -15.38 7.84 -29.87
C LYS A 291 -16.07 9.19 -29.91
N ALA A 292 -17.27 9.31 -29.32
CA ALA A 292 -17.96 10.59 -29.17
C ALA A 292 -17.12 11.60 -28.38
N ALA A 293 -16.57 11.22 -27.23
CA ALA A 293 -15.72 12.09 -26.43
C ALA A 293 -14.42 12.55 -27.14
N ILE A 294 -13.85 11.71 -28.03
CA ILE A 294 -12.68 12.08 -28.83
C ILE A 294 -13.06 13.07 -29.94
N LEU A 295 -14.27 12.95 -30.50
CA LEU A 295 -14.77 13.82 -31.57
C LEU A 295 -15.39 15.12 -31.04
N GLU A 296 -15.93 15.14 -29.82
CA GLU A 296 -16.40 16.36 -29.13
C GLU A 296 -15.26 17.21 -28.55
N GLY A 297 -14.05 16.64 -28.44
CA GLY A 297 -12.83 17.36 -28.06
C GLY A 297 -12.13 18.07 -29.22
N LEU A 298 -12.82 18.22 -30.36
CA LEU A 298 -12.44 19.05 -31.53
C LEU A 298 -13.06 20.44 -31.40
#